data_AF-A0A1Z9H6S8-F1
#
_entry.id   AF-A0A1Z9H6S8-F1
#
_cell.length_a   1.000
_cell.length_b   1.000
_cell.length_c   1.000
_cell.angle_alpha   90.00
_cell.angle_beta   90.00
_cell.angle_gamma   90.00
#
_symmetry.space_group_name_H-M   'P 1'
#
loop_
_entity.id
_entity.type
_entity.pdbx_description
1 polymer ?
#
loop_
_entity_poly.entity_id
_entity_poly.type
_entity_poly.pdbx_seq_one_letter_code
_entity_poly.pdbx_strand_id
1 'polypeptide(L)'
;MSRMLIMTGPQGSGNHLFSKVFALHEDVYGWKTLLNTYWEGHHHEPFAKYWGKPHLLEQFDWTQSDYYVTSISCPFYTNGMPLVPDYQSFIEQVQEYCDVEIALIGRDQNIVKSQQERVRGSATLDIALQEYKFLTAEHDVHFLSQELLYMYKGDYLEQLSRQLDFPIAYYDPEVEEILKADANEKYIKKVHEYWLDFEVHRAQRES
;
A
#
# COMPACT_ATOMS: atom_id res chain seq x y z
N MET A 1 14.07 -19.99 2.76
CA MET A 1 12.74 -20.09 2.14
C MET A 1 12.45 -18.69 1.61
N SER A 2 11.90 -18.57 0.41
CA SER A 2 11.57 -17.25 -0.14
C SER A 2 10.45 -16.61 0.67
N ARG A 3 10.37 -15.27 0.67
CA ARG A 3 9.37 -14.51 1.42
C ARG A 3 8.49 -13.73 0.47
N MET A 4 7.21 -13.59 0.80
CA MET A 4 6.28 -12.77 0.05
C MET A 4 5.60 -11.75 0.96
N LEU A 5 5.77 -10.46 0.63
CA LEU A 5 5.02 -9.37 1.23
C LEU A 5 3.73 -9.13 0.44
N ILE A 6 2.59 -9.38 1.07
CA ILE A 6 1.27 -9.07 0.54
C ILE A 6 0.84 -7.72 1.10
N MET A 7 0.99 -6.67 0.30
CA MET A 7 0.47 -5.35 0.65
C MET A 7 -0.97 -5.23 0.15
N THR A 8 -1.86 -4.71 0.98
CA THR A 8 -3.21 -4.34 0.57
C THR A 8 -3.64 -3.01 1.14
N GLY A 9 -4.39 -2.25 0.35
CA GLY A 9 -4.91 -0.95 0.76
C GLY A 9 -6.24 -0.66 0.06
N PRO A 10 -7.11 0.17 0.66
CA PRO A 10 -8.28 0.65 -0.04
C PRO A 10 -7.84 1.46 -1.26
N GLN A 11 -8.73 1.57 -2.25
CA GLN A 11 -8.41 2.33 -3.45
C GLN A 11 -8.00 3.76 -3.11
N GLY A 12 -6.81 4.15 -3.55
CA GLY A 12 -6.26 5.47 -3.29
C GLY A 12 -5.54 5.61 -1.95
N SER A 13 -5.26 4.53 -1.22
CA SER A 13 -4.50 4.58 0.03
C SER A 13 -2.99 4.69 -0.13
N GLY A 14 -2.46 4.47 -1.33
CA GLY A 14 -1.01 4.48 -1.58
C GLY A 14 -0.46 3.18 -2.17
N ASN A 15 -1.31 2.27 -2.66
CA ASN A 15 -0.91 0.99 -3.28
C ASN A 15 0.23 1.14 -4.30
N HIS A 16 0.08 2.05 -5.27
CA HIS A 16 1.13 2.33 -6.26
C HIS A 16 2.39 2.94 -5.64
N LEU A 17 2.25 3.78 -4.61
CA LEU A 17 3.38 4.42 -3.95
C LEU A 17 4.26 3.36 -3.27
N PHE A 18 3.66 2.52 -2.44
CA PHE A 18 4.37 1.44 -1.76
C PHE A 18 4.88 0.38 -2.74
N SER A 19 4.12 0.06 -3.81
CA SER A 19 4.60 -0.83 -4.87
C SER A 19 5.93 -0.36 -5.48
N LYS A 20 6.08 0.95 -5.74
CA LYS A 20 7.33 1.51 -6.24
C LYS A 20 8.46 1.38 -5.22
N VAL A 21 8.19 1.76 -3.97
CA VAL A 21 9.19 1.69 -2.89
C VAL A 21 9.74 0.28 -2.71
N PHE A 22 8.87 -0.73 -2.61
CA PHE A 22 9.31 -2.11 -2.40
C PHE A 22 9.91 -2.73 -3.67
N ALA A 23 9.40 -2.38 -4.86
CA ALA A 23 9.97 -2.87 -6.12
C ALA A 23 11.33 -2.23 -6.46
N LEU A 24 11.75 -1.16 -5.77
CA LEU A 24 13.00 -0.47 -6.06
C LEU A 24 14.24 -1.33 -5.75
N HIS A 25 14.18 -2.14 -4.67
CA HIS A 25 15.32 -2.99 -4.30
C HIS A 25 15.56 -4.09 -5.35
N GLU A 26 16.81 -4.32 -5.72
CA GLU A 26 17.17 -5.24 -6.82
C GLU A 26 16.77 -6.69 -6.53
N ASP A 27 16.97 -7.14 -5.29
CA ASP A 27 16.59 -8.50 -4.86
C ASP A 27 15.08 -8.75 -4.83
N VAL A 28 14.25 -7.71 -4.86
CA VAL A 28 12.78 -7.85 -4.77
C VAL A 28 12.17 -8.07 -6.13
N TYR A 29 11.49 -9.20 -6.32
CA TYR A 29 10.57 -9.41 -7.43
C TYR A 29 9.23 -8.72 -7.12
N GLY A 30 8.92 -7.69 -7.89
CA GLY A 30 7.72 -6.88 -7.73
C GLY A 30 7.34 -6.16 -9.01
N TRP A 31 6.52 -5.11 -8.90
CA TRP A 31 5.99 -4.38 -10.05
C TRP A 31 7.03 -3.44 -10.70
N LYS A 32 8.08 -4.00 -11.32
CA LYS A 32 9.22 -3.26 -11.88
C LYS A 32 8.83 -2.28 -12.99
N THR A 33 7.82 -2.60 -13.81
CA THR A 33 7.34 -1.70 -14.88
C THR A 33 6.79 -0.38 -14.33
N LEU A 34 6.19 -0.42 -13.13
CA LEU A 34 5.64 0.77 -12.48
C LEU A 34 6.72 1.80 -12.11
N LEU A 35 7.98 1.38 -11.91
CA LEU A 35 9.09 2.31 -11.63
C LEU A 35 9.29 3.32 -12.78
N ASN A 36 9.00 2.92 -14.02
CA ASN A 36 9.23 3.74 -15.21
C ASN A 36 8.05 4.68 -15.57
N THR A 37 6.97 4.67 -14.77
CA THR A 37 5.77 5.47 -15.05
C THR A 37 5.19 6.05 -13.76
N TYR A 38 4.37 7.08 -13.87
CA TYR A 38 3.64 7.59 -12.71
C TYR A 38 2.55 6.61 -12.24
N TRP A 39 1.85 5.98 -13.17
CA TRP A 39 0.72 5.10 -12.89
C TRP A 39 0.59 4.00 -13.95
N GLU A 40 0.19 2.81 -13.50
CA GLU A 40 -0.13 1.67 -14.35
C GLU A 40 -1.37 0.96 -13.79
N GLY A 41 -2.20 0.38 -14.66
CA GLY A 41 -3.38 -0.36 -14.19
C GLY A 41 -2.97 -1.63 -13.44
N HIS A 42 -3.66 -1.95 -12.32
CA HIS A 42 -3.35 -3.13 -11.49
C HIS A 42 -3.41 -4.46 -12.25
N HIS A 43 -4.03 -4.53 -13.44
CA HIS A 43 -4.01 -5.73 -14.28
C HIS A 43 -2.63 -6.03 -14.91
N HIS A 44 -1.70 -5.09 -14.85
CA HIS A 44 -0.30 -5.29 -15.23
C HIS A 44 0.61 -5.66 -14.06
N GLU A 45 0.10 -5.64 -12.83
CA GLU A 45 0.86 -6.08 -11.67
C GLU A 45 1.21 -7.58 -11.84
N PRO A 46 2.45 -8.01 -11.53
CA PRO A 46 2.95 -9.37 -11.81
C PRO A 46 2.06 -10.51 -11.28
N PHE A 47 1.40 -10.30 -10.15
CA PHE A 47 0.54 -11.26 -9.49
C PHE A 47 -0.97 -11.07 -9.77
N ALA A 48 -1.38 -10.05 -10.52
CA ALA A 48 -2.78 -9.64 -10.70
C ALA A 48 -3.72 -10.76 -11.13
N LYS A 49 -3.25 -11.63 -12.04
CA LYS A 49 -4.03 -12.76 -12.55
C LYS A 49 -4.30 -13.85 -11.50
N TYR A 50 -3.46 -13.92 -10.46
CA TYR A 50 -3.55 -14.90 -9.39
C TYR A 50 -4.52 -14.45 -8.28
N TRP A 51 -4.74 -13.15 -8.07
CA TRP A 51 -5.64 -12.67 -7.01
C TRP A 51 -7.09 -13.18 -7.14
N GLY A 52 -7.56 -13.39 -8.38
CA GLY A 52 -8.87 -13.99 -8.64
C GLY A 52 -8.81 -15.48 -9.03
N LYS A 53 -7.60 -16.03 -9.20
CA LYS A 53 -7.37 -17.44 -9.59
C LYS A 53 -6.09 -17.98 -8.90
N PRO A 54 -6.09 -18.14 -7.56
CA PRO A 54 -4.88 -18.49 -6.83
C PRO A 54 -4.21 -19.79 -7.27
N HIS A 55 -4.98 -20.80 -7.70
CA HIS A 55 -4.47 -22.08 -8.21
C HIS A 55 -3.44 -21.94 -9.35
N LEU A 56 -3.45 -20.84 -10.10
CA LEU A 56 -2.44 -20.62 -11.16
C LEU A 56 -1.03 -20.36 -10.61
N LEU A 57 -0.86 -20.12 -9.29
CA LEU A 57 0.43 -19.94 -8.64
C LEU A 57 1.30 -21.20 -8.68
N GLU A 58 0.71 -22.39 -8.87
CA GLU A 58 1.45 -23.65 -9.10
C GLU A 58 2.37 -23.58 -10.34
N GLN A 59 2.06 -22.68 -11.28
CA GLN A 59 2.78 -22.48 -12.54
C GLN A 59 3.74 -21.28 -12.46
N PHE A 60 3.78 -20.57 -11.34
CA PHE A 60 4.68 -19.44 -11.16
C PHE A 60 6.10 -19.93 -10.84
N ASP A 61 7.10 -19.31 -11.46
CA ASP A 61 8.49 -19.63 -11.18
C ASP A 61 8.96 -18.89 -9.93
N TRP A 62 8.93 -19.60 -8.79
CA TRP A 62 9.38 -19.11 -7.48
C TRP A 62 10.90 -19.11 -7.30
N THR A 63 11.68 -19.47 -8.33
CA THR A 63 13.15 -19.42 -8.29
C THR A 63 13.73 -18.09 -8.76
N GLN A 64 12.88 -17.16 -9.22
CA GLN A 64 13.29 -15.87 -9.76
C GLN A 64 13.85 -14.89 -8.71
N SER A 65 13.52 -15.08 -7.43
CA SER A 65 13.93 -14.23 -6.31
C SER A 65 13.71 -14.92 -4.96
N ASP A 66 14.37 -14.42 -3.92
CA ASP A 66 14.10 -14.76 -2.52
C ASP A 66 13.03 -13.86 -1.88
N TYR A 67 12.67 -12.74 -2.51
CA TYR A 67 11.76 -11.74 -1.98
C TYR A 67 10.73 -11.31 -3.02
N TYR A 68 9.46 -11.61 -2.76
CA TYR A 68 8.34 -11.26 -3.62
C TYR A 68 7.47 -10.20 -2.97
N VAL A 69 6.92 -9.29 -3.77
CA VAL A 69 5.93 -8.33 -3.29
C VAL A 69 4.75 -8.25 -4.26
N THR A 70 3.54 -8.28 -3.71
CA THR A 70 2.30 -7.95 -4.44
C THR A 70 1.59 -6.80 -3.74
N SER A 71 0.89 -5.97 -4.52
CA SER A 71 0.06 -4.88 -4.00
C SER A 71 -1.36 -4.99 -4.52
N ILE A 72 -2.27 -5.41 -3.64
CA ILE A 72 -3.66 -5.69 -3.97
C ILE A 72 -4.53 -4.50 -3.54
N SER A 73 -5.21 -3.86 -4.47
CA SER A 73 -6.27 -2.88 -4.11
C SER A 73 -7.51 -3.60 -3.62
N CYS A 74 -8.13 -3.11 -2.55
CA CYS A 74 -9.41 -3.63 -2.06
C CYS A 74 -10.52 -2.58 -2.14
N PRO A 75 -11.58 -2.78 -2.94
CA PRO A 75 -11.63 -3.69 -4.07
C PRO A 75 -10.67 -3.26 -5.20
N PHE A 76 -10.27 -4.19 -6.06
CA PHE A 76 -9.66 -3.85 -7.35
C PHE A 76 -10.75 -3.86 -8.43
N TYR A 77 -10.46 -3.35 -9.62
CA TYR A 77 -11.44 -3.30 -10.70
C TYR A 77 -11.01 -4.22 -11.83
N THR A 78 -11.95 -5.04 -12.26
CA THR A 78 -11.82 -5.89 -13.46
C THR A 78 -13.08 -5.74 -14.29
N ASN A 79 -12.94 -5.55 -15.60
CA ASN A 79 -14.06 -5.33 -16.53
C ASN A 79 -15.05 -4.24 -16.07
N GLY A 80 -14.55 -3.17 -15.42
CA GLY A 80 -15.37 -2.06 -14.92
C GLY A 80 -16.10 -2.31 -13.59
N MET A 81 -16.00 -3.52 -13.03
CA MET A 81 -16.68 -3.89 -11.78
C MET A 81 -15.68 -3.98 -10.62
N PRO A 82 -16.06 -3.51 -9.41
CA PRO A 82 -15.27 -3.75 -8.21
C PRO A 82 -15.30 -5.25 -7.86
N LEU A 83 -14.13 -5.80 -7.58
CA LEU A 83 -13.95 -7.17 -7.14
C LEU A 83 -13.12 -7.17 -5.85
N VAL A 84 -13.62 -7.89 -4.85
CA VAL A 84 -12.91 -8.15 -3.61
C VAL A 84 -11.92 -9.29 -3.86
N PRO A 85 -10.63 -9.14 -3.51
CA PRO A 85 -9.65 -10.23 -3.58
C PRO A 85 -10.07 -11.40 -2.71
N ASP A 86 -9.86 -12.62 -3.19
CA ASP A 86 -9.97 -13.82 -2.35
C ASP A 86 -8.69 -13.96 -1.53
N TYR A 87 -8.59 -13.17 -0.46
CA TYR A 87 -7.39 -13.15 0.38
C TYR A 87 -7.08 -14.52 0.96
N GLN A 88 -8.08 -15.23 1.47
CA GLN A 88 -7.88 -16.52 2.10
C GLN A 88 -7.25 -17.50 1.11
N SER A 89 -7.91 -17.75 -0.03
CA SER A 89 -7.38 -18.70 -1.01
C SER A 89 -6.03 -18.25 -1.59
N PHE A 90 -5.82 -16.94 -1.75
CA PHE A 90 -4.54 -16.42 -2.24
C PHE A 90 -3.40 -16.64 -1.25
N ILE A 91 -3.61 -16.31 0.04
CA ILE A 91 -2.62 -16.49 1.09
C ILE A 91 -2.29 -17.97 1.28
N GLU A 92 -3.30 -18.83 1.39
CA GLU A 92 -3.12 -20.28 1.56
C GLU A 92 -2.28 -20.88 0.43
N GLN A 93 -2.52 -20.46 -0.82
CA GLN A 93 -1.76 -20.93 -1.98
C GLN A 93 -0.33 -20.39 -2.00
N VAL A 94 -0.09 -19.14 -1.63
CA VAL A 94 1.28 -18.59 -1.55
C VAL A 94 2.10 -19.28 -0.46
N GLN A 95 1.47 -19.64 0.67
CA GLN A 95 2.12 -20.32 1.80
C GLN A 95 2.69 -21.70 1.45
N GLU A 96 2.26 -22.32 0.35
CA GLU A 96 2.87 -23.54 -0.17
C GLU A 96 4.29 -23.31 -0.73
N TYR A 97 4.65 -22.06 -1.07
CA TYR A 97 5.89 -21.69 -1.76
C TYR A 97 6.76 -20.69 -1.00
N CYS A 98 6.16 -19.80 -0.20
CA CYS A 98 6.84 -18.70 0.50
C CYS A 98 6.36 -18.54 1.94
N ASP A 99 7.22 -17.99 2.79
CA ASP A 99 6.80 -17.38 4.05
C ASP A 99 6.05 -16.07 3.74
N VAL A 100 4.87 -15.86 4.33
CA VAL A 100 3.98 -14.74 4.00
C VAL A 100 3.97 -13.69 5.10
N GLU A 101 4.22 -12.44 4.71
CA GLU A 101 4.00 -11.23 5.52
C GLU A 101 2.84 -10.43 4.94
N ILE A 102 1.99 -9.85 5.81
CA ILE A 102 0.83 -9.07 5.38
C ILE A 102 0.96 -7.63 5.87
N ALA A 103 0.74 -6.68 4.96
CA ALA A 103 0.80 -5.28 5.27
C ALA A 103 -0.44 -4.50 4.79
N LEU A 104 -1.07 -3.77 5.70
CA LEU A 104 -2.25 -2.93 5.44
C LEU A 104 -1.82 -1.48 5.23
N ILE A 105 -2.09 -0.94 4.05
CA ILE A 105 -1.80 0.44 3.69
C ILE A 105 -2.92 1.35 4.19
N GLY A 106 -2.53 2.27 5.06
CA GLY A 106 -3.35 3.33 5.62
C GLY A 106 -3.06 4.69 4.98
N ARG A 107 -4.12 5.47 4.84
CA ARG A 107 -4.11 6.88 4.48
C ARG A 107 -5.30 7.55 5.15
N ASP A 108 -5.24 8.87 5.37
CA ASP A 108 -6.37 9.64 5.91
C ASP A 108 -7.69 9.29 5.22
N GLN A 109 -8.69 8.92 6.04
CA GLN A 109 -9.99 8.43 5.55
C GLN A 109 -10.75 9.46 4.72
N ASN A 110 -10.61 10.77 5.00
CA ASN A 110 -11.30 11.82 4.26
C ASN A 110 -10.66 11.97 2.88
N ILE A 111 -9.34 11.84 2.81
CA ILE A 111 -8.62 11.85 1.54
C ILE A 111 -8.97 10.61 0.70
N VAL A 112 -8.96 9.42 1.31
CA VAL A 112 -9.36 8.18 0.63
C VAL A 112 -10.78 8.29 0.08
N LYS A 113 -11.74 8.72 0.91
CA LYS A 113 -13.13 8.93 0.51
C LYS A 113 -13.24 9.95 -0.63
N SER A 114 -12.60 11.12 -0.49
CA SER A 114 -12.60 12.17 -1.53
C SER A 114 -12.02 11.69 -2.85
N GLN A 115 -10.98 10.84 -2.80
CA GLN A 115 -10.41 10.25 -4.00
C GLN A 115 -11.36 9.25 -4.66
N GLN A 116 -11.93 8.34 -3.89
CA GLN A 116 -12.83 7.30 -4.39
C GLN A 116 -14.07 7.94 -5.03
N GLU A 117 -14.69 8.92 -4.36
CA GLU A 117 -15.82 9.68 -4.90
C GLU A 117 -15.45 10.41 -6.21
N ARG A 118 -14.29 11.08 -6.26
CA ARG A 118 -13.84 11.79 -7.47
C ARG A 118 -13.56 10.87 -8.65
N VAL A 119 -12.96 9.70 -8.42
CA VAL A 119 -12.46 8.81 -9.48
C VAL A 119 -13.46 7.72 -9.88
N ARG A 120 -14.33 7.31 -8.95
CA ARG A 120 -15.26 6.18 -9.10
C ARG A 120 -16.72 6.52 -8.85
N GLY A 121 -17.01 7.72 -8.33
CA GLY A 121 -18.37 8.17 -8.05
C GLY A 121 -18.96 7.65 -6.73
N SER A 122 -18.25 6.76 -6.03
CA SER A 122 -18.67 6.24 -4.73
C SER A 122 -17.46 5.88 -3.86
N ALA A 123 -17.65 5.95 -2.54
CA ALA A 123 -16.70 5.43 -1.57
C ALA A 123 -16.79 3.89 -1.48
N THR A 124 -15.65 3.24 -1.27
CA THR A 124 -15.50 1.77 -1.13
C THR A 124 -14.59 1.39 0.03
N LEU A 125 -14.25 2.36 0.90
CA LEU A 125 -13.41 2.16 2.08
C LEU A 125 -13.99 1.11 3.04
N ASP A 126 -15.30 1.13 3.25
CA ASP A 126 -16.01 0.19 4.11
C ASP A 126 -15.87 -1.27 3.65
N ILE A 127 -15.88 -1.51 2.33
CA ILE A 127 -15.63 -2.83 1.74
C ILE A 127 -14.23 -3.32 2.15
N ALA A 128 -13.20 -2.47 1.99
CA ALA A 128 -11.83 -2.83 2.37
C ALA A 128 -11.71 -3.11 3.88
N LEU A 129 -12.27 -2.23 4.72
CA LEU A 129 -12.21 -2.38 6.17
C LEU A 129 -12.93 -3.64 6.67
N GLN A 130 -13.97 -4.10 5.97
CA GLN A 130 -14.64 -5.35 6.30
C GLN A 130 -13.73 -6.56 6.05
N GLU A 131 -13.02 -6.59 4.93
CA GLU A 131 -12.04 -7.66 4.63
C GLU A 131 -10.84 -7.62 5.58
N TYR A 132 -10.42 -6.43 6.00
CA TYR A 132 -9.28 -6.30 6.91
C TYR A 132 -9.56 -6.86 8.30
N LYS A 133 -10.82 -6.97 8.72
CA LYS A 133 -11.18 -7.67 9.97
C LYS A 133 -10.74 -9.12 9.92
N PHE A 134 -10.95 -9.81 8.79
CA PHE A 134 -10.48 -11.17 8.59
C PHE A 134 -8.94 -11.21 8.65
N LEU A 135 -8.25 -10.34 7.90
CA LEU A 135 -6.79 -10.31 7.89
C LEU A 135 -6.20 -10.08 9.28
N THR A 136 -6.72 -9.11 10.03
CA THR A 136 -6.24 -8.79 11.39
C THR A 136 -6.61 -9.82 12.44
N ALA A 137 -7.60 -10.69 12.17
CA ALA A 137 -8.03 -11.72 13.11
C ALA A 137 -7.22 -13.02 12.93
N GLU A 138 -6.85 -13.34 11.70
CA GLU A 138 -6.21 -14.62 11.34
C GLU A 138 -4.70 -14.51 11.11
N HIS A 139 -4.16 -13.29 10.94
CA HIS A 139 -2.75 -13.06 10.63
C HIS A 139 -2.14 -11.94 11.47
N ASP A 140 -0.83 -12.01 11.68
CA ASP A 140 -0.06 -10.84 12.12
C ASP A 140 0.06 -9.88 10.94
N VAL A 141 -0.27 -8.60 11.17
CA VAL A 141 -0.33 -7.60 10.11
C VAL A 141 0.45 -6.36 10.48
N HIS A 142 1.19 -5.84 9.50
CA HIS A 142 1.90 -4.58 9.63
C HIS A 142 1.08 -3.44 9.03
N PHE A 143 1.04 -2.28 9.69
CA PHE A 143 0.40 -1.09 9.13
C PHE A 143 1.43 -0.21 8.42
N LEU A 144 1.19 0.09 7.16
CA LEU A 144 1.97 1.03 6.36
C LEU A 144 1.21 2.34 6.29
N SER A 145 1.75 3.43 6.84
CA SER A 145 1.09 4.75 6.77
C SER A 145 1.71 5.58 5.66
N GLN A 146 0.87 6.02 4.73
CA GLN A 146 1.28 6.98 3.71
C GLN A 146 1.75 8.30 4.34
N GLU A 147 1.13 8.73 5.45
CA GLU A 147 1.48 9.94 6.18
C GLU A 147 2.86 9.84 6.82
N LEU A 148 3.16 8.71 7.49
CA LEU A 148 4.49 8.47 8.06
C LEU A 148 5.56 8.38 6.95
N LEU A 149 5.22 7.78 5.80
CA LEU A 149 6.12 7.73 4.66
C LEU A 149 6.49 9.12 4.13
N TYR A 150 5.52 10.01 3.92
CA TYR A 150 5.85 11.39 3.50
C TYR A 150 6.57 12.20 4.58
N MET A 151 6.26 11.97 5.85
CA MET A 151 6.83 12.71 6.97
C MET A 151 8.29 12.34 7.25
N TYR A 152 8.60 11.04 7.27
CA TYR A 152 9.89 10.50 7.73
C TYR A 152 10.71 9.84 6.62
N LYS A 153 10.13 9.63 5.43
CA LYS A 153 10.81 9.15 4.23
C LYS A 153 11.72 7.94 4.48
N GLY A 154 13.02 8.05 4.18
CA GLY A 154 14.01 7.00 4.35
C GLY A 154 14.06 6.41 5.76
N ASP A 155 13.90 7.22 6.81
CA ASP A 155 13.93 6.73 8.20
C ASP A 155 12.76 5.77 8.48
N TYR A 156 11.58 6.07 7.93
CA TYR A 156 10.42 5.18 8.04
C TYR A 156 10.64 3.90 7.23
N LEU A 157 11.22 3.99 6.04
CA LEU A 157 11.52 2.83 5.21
C LEU A 157 12.59 1.93 5.83
N GLU A 158 13.63 2.50 6.45
CA GLU A 158 14.64 1.74 7.21
C GLU A 158 13.99 1.02 8.40
N GLN A 159 13.09 1.70 9.12
CA GLN A 159 12.32 1.06 10.20
C GLN A 159 11.46 -0.09 9.68
N LEU A 160 10.72 0.11 8.58
CA LEU A 160 9.89 -0.93 7.97
C LEU A 160 10.73 -2.13 7.51
N SER A 161 11.90 -1.90 6.92
CA SER A 161 12.79 -2.97 6.49
C SER A 161 13.21 -3.87 7.65
N ARG A 162 13.51 -3.28 8.82
CA ARG A 162 13.82 -4.04 10.05
C ARG A 162 12.61 -4.77 10.62
N GLN A 163 11.43 -4.14 10.61
CA GLN A 163 10.20 -4.72 11.19
C GLN A 163 9.68 -5.90 10.36
N LEU A 164 9.72 -5.78 9.04
CA LEU A 164 9.29 -6.81 8.10
C LEU A 164 10.38 -7.86 7.85
N ASP A 165 11.62 -7.58 8.24
CA ASP A 165 12.80 -8.33 7.84
C ASP A 165 12.82 -8.57 6.31
N PHE A 166 12.58 -7.48 5.59
CA PHE A 166 12.37 -7.45 4.14
C PHE A 166 13.23 -6.34 3.50
N PRO A 167 13.88 -6.58 2.35
CA PRO A 167 14.75 -5.60 1.72
C PRO A 167 13.96 -4.42 1.17
N ILE A 168 14.38 -3.22 1.56
CA ILE A 168 13.86 -1.95 1.05
C ILE A 168 15.05 -1.05 0.74
N ALA A 169 15.10 -0.48 -0.46
CA ALA A 169 16.18 0.40 -0.90
C ALA A 169 16.02 1.82 -0.32
N TYR A 170 15.89 1.94 1.00
CA TYR A 170 15.63 3.22 1.69
C TYR A 170 16.75 4.26 1.51
N TYR A 171 17.95 3.81 1.15
CA TYR A 171 19.13 4.63 0.88
C TYR A 171 19.20 5.12 -0.58
N ASP A 172 18.35 4.59 -1.47
CA ASP A 172 18.40 4.89 -2.89
C ASP A 172 17.81 6.29 -3.17
N PRO A 173 18.50 7.16 -3.92
CA PRO A 173 18.00 8.50 -4.25
C PRO A 173 16.67 8.50 -5.01
N GLU A 174 16.32 7.43 -5.70
CA GLU A 174 15.03 7.29 -6.39
C GLU A 174 13.85 7.31 -5.39
N VAL A 175 14.07 6.98 -4.11
CA VAL A 175 13.06 7.14 -3.04
C VAL A 175 12.61 8.60 -2.94
N GLU A 176 13.55 9.56 -3.00
CA GLU A 176 13.20 10.98 -2.94
C GLU A 176 12.44 11.42 -4.19
N GLU A 177 12.76 10.88 -5.36
CA GLU A 177 12.01 11.18 -6.59
C GLU A 177 10.61 10.56 -6.57
N ILE A 178 10.44 9.35 -6.03
CA ILE A 178 9.13 8.71 -5.79
C ILE A 178 8.28 9.57 -4.84
N LEU A 179 8.88 10.14 -3.80
CA LEU A 179 8.20 10.91 -2.75
C LEU A 179 8.13 12.42 -3.02
N LYS A 180 8.66 12.89 -4.15
CA LYS A 180 8.80 14.31 -4.49
C LYS A 180 7.49 15.09 -4.50
N ALA A 181 6.41 14.45 -4.96
CA ALA A 181 5.10 15.07 -5.08
C ALA A 181 4.12 14.40 -4.11
N ASP A 182 3.78 15.11 -3.03
CA ASP A 182 2.83 14.59 -2.05
C ASP A 182 1.43 14.43 -2.67
N ALA A 183 1.00 13.17 -2.79
CA ALA A 183 -0.31 12.83 -3.33
C ALA A 183 -1.48 13.40 -2.50
N ASN A 184 -1.26 13.78 -1.22
CA ASN A 184 -2.24 14.40 -0.33
C ASN A 184 -2.48 15.87 -0.67
N GLU A 185 -1.49 16.61 -1.16
CA GLU A 185 -1.52 18.07 -1.30
C GLU A 185 -2.77 18.58 -2.04
N LYS A 186 -3.16 17.91 -3.12
CA LYS A 186 -4.36 18.25 -3.91
C LYS A 186 -5.68 18.22 -3.15
N TYR A 187 -5.75 17.46 -2.05
CA TYR A 187 -6.93 17.32 -1.20
C TYR A 187 -6.92 18.27 0.00
N ILE A 188 -5.77 18.85 0.34
CA ILE A 188 -5.65 19.81 1.44
C ILE A 188 -6.15 21.18 0.98
N LYS A 189 -6.91 21.85 1.84
CA LYS A 189 -7.43 23.20 1.63
C LYS A 189 -7.05 24.07 2.82
N LYS A 190 -6.76 25.35 2.54
CA LYS A 190 -6.42 26.32 3.58
C LYS A 190 -7.61 26.50 4.53
N VAL A 191 -7.37 26.31 5.82
CA VAL A 191 -8.30 26.72 6.89
C VAL A 191 -7.89 28.14 7.28
N HIS A 192 -8.79 29.10 7.12
CA HIS A 192 -8.48 30.51 7.34
C HIS A 192 -8.51 30.90 8.82
N GLU A 193 -9.48 30.38 9.57
CA GLU A 193 -9.63 30.61 10.99
C GLU A 193 -10.26 29.37 11.63
N TYR A 194 -9.76 28.98 12.81
CA TYR A 194 -10.34 27.95 13.64
C TYR A 194 -10.37 28.41 15.10
N TRP A 195 -11.43 28.07 15.83
CA TRP A 195 -11.63 28.56 17.20
C TRP A 195 -10.45 28.21 18.13
N LEU A 196 -9.78 27.09 17.88
CA LEU A 196 -8.64 26.64 18.67
C LEU A 196 -7.41 27.55 18.48
N ASP A 197 -7.29 28.26 17.36
CA ASP A 197 -6.18 29.20 17.11
C ASP A 197 -6.14 30.27 18.21
N PHE A 198 -7.31 30.78 18.60
CA PHE A 198 -7.45 31.74 19.70
C PHE A 198 -7.00 31.16 21.04
N GLU A 199 -7.41 29.93 21.34
CA GLU A 199 -7.08 29.24 22.59
C GLU A 199 -5.58 28.94 22.68
N VAL A 200 -4.95 28.50 21.59
CA VAL A 200 -3.51 28.28 21.50
C VAL A 200 -2.76 29.59 21.71
N HIS A 201 -3.18 30.67 21.04
CA HIS A 201 -2.59 31.99 21.24
C HIS A 201 -2.81 32.52 22.66
N ARG A 202 -3.92 32.17 23.32
CA ARG A 202 -4.14 32.50 24.74
C ARG A 202 -3.16 31.75 25.63
N ALA A 203 -3.04 30.43 25.45
CA ALA A 203 -2.11 29.59 26.22
C ALA A 203 -0.66 30.06 26.06
N GLN A 204 -0.24 30.45 24.85
CA GLN A 204 1.10 31.00 24.59
C GLN A 204 1.37 32.34 25.30
N ARG A 205 0.34 33.15 25.58
CA ARG A 205 0.50 34.39 26.36
C ARG A 205 0.54 34.15 27.87
N GLU A 206 0.03 33.00 28.32
CA GLU A 206 -0.06 32.62 29.73
C GLU A 206 1.18 31.84 30.22
N SER A 207 2.00 31.29 29.30
CA SER A 207 3.27 30.59 29.58
C SER A 207 4.46 31.54 29.70
#